data_AF-A0A9W6V4C5-F1
#
_entry.id   AF-A0A9W6V4C5-F1
#
_cell.length_a   1.000
_cell.length_b   1.000
_cell.length_c   1.000
_cell.angle_alpha   90.00
_cell.angle_beta   90.00
_cell.angle_gamma   90.00
#
_symmetry.space_group_name_H-M   'P 1'
#
loop_
_entity.id
_entity.type
_entity.pdbx_description
1 polymer ?
#
loop_
_entity_poly.entity_id
_entity_poly.type
_entity_poly.pdbx_seq_one_letter_code
_entity_poly.pdbx_strand_id
1 'polypeptide(L)'
;MHARVMRSDFRRLTPIREPRALSEVPQRVWEPGEWERIQRGFRARAMEDRWHIFAEGDRLFLHRSWRGDGRYEATFVEAQGGHQISRVLVEDAEPRFPGGSDHEVCLLLEILINSILLGEQTEEQRRRLSDLRSAG
;
A
#
# COMPACT_ATOMS: atom_id res chain seq x y z
N MET A 1 21.68 3.96 -8.02
CA MET A 1 20.24 3.79 -8.37
C MET A 1 19.79 2.47 -7.75
N HIS A 2 18.85 2.46 -6.81
CA HIS A 2 18.31 1.20 -6.27
C HIS A 2 17.36 0.58 -7.29
N ALA A 3 17.46 -0.74 -7.52
CA ALA A 3 16.56 -1.46 -8.41
C ALA A 3 15.12 -1.40 -7.90
N ARG A 4 14.15 -1.29 -8.82
CA ARG A 4 12.72 -1.37 -8.49
C ARG A 4 12.38 -2.77 -8.02
N VAL A 5 11.60 -2.86 -6.95
CA VAL A 5 10.98 -4.10 -6.50
C VAL A 5 9.85 -4.44 -7.47
N MET A 6 9.87 -5.66 -8.01
CA MET A 6 8.88 -6.17 -8.96
C MET A 6 8.22 -7.43 -8.42
N ARG A 7 7.07 -7.82 -9.00
CA ARG A 7 6.38 -9.06 -8.65
C ARG A 7 7.30 -10.29 -8.76
N SER A 8 8.19 -10.30 -9.76
CA SER A 8 9.16 -11.38 -10.00
C SER A 8 10.20 -11.55 -8.90
N ASP A 9 10.38 -10.57 -8.01
CA ASP A 9 11.31 -10.67 -6.86
C ASP A 9 10.78 -11.57 -5.74
N PHE A 10 9.51 -11.97 -5.82
CA PHE A 10 8.82 -12.76 -4.82
C PHE A 10 8.50 -14.15 -5.35
N ARG A 11 8.84 -15.19 -4.57
CA ARG A 11 8.58 -16.59 -4.96
C ARG A 11 7.12 -17.00 -4.86
N ARG A 12 6.34 -16.32 -4.01
CA ARG A 12 4.94 -16.67 -3.74
C ARG A 12 4.16 -15.42 -3.34
N LEU A 13 3.49 -14.81 -4.31
CA LEU A 13 2.46 -13.82 -4.08
C LEU A 13 1.14 -14.35 -4.62
N THR A 14 0.09 -14.20 -3.84
CA THR A 14 -1.28 -14.48 -4.28
C THR A 14 -1.96 -13.13 -4.49
N PRO A 15 -2.54 -12.83 -5.67
CA PRO A 15 -3.29 -11.59 -5.86
C PRO A 15 -4.55 -11.57 -4.98
N ILE A 16 -5.23 -10.43 -4.95
CA ILE A 16 -6.56 -10.34 -4.34
C ILE A 16 -7.48 -11.38 -5.01
N ARG A 17 -8.20 -12.16 -4.20
CA ARG A 17 -9.07 -13.26 -4.63
C ARG A 17 -10.51 -12.81 -4.80
N GLU A 18 -11.03 -12.03 -3.85
CA GLU A 18 -12.37 -11.46 -3.87
C GLU A 18 -12.27 -9.93 -3.83
N PRO A 19 -12.05 -9.28 -4.98
CA PRO A 19 -11.81 -7.84 -5.01
C PRO A 19 -13.09 -7.05 -4.79
N ARG A 20 -13.11 -6.23 -3.74
CA ARG A 20 -14.12 -5.17 -3.55
C ARG A 20 -13.51 -3.81 -3.88
N ALA A 21 -14.20 -3.02 -4.68
CA ALA A 21 -13.82 -1.62 -4.91
C ALA A 21 -14.31 -0.74 -3.76
N LEU A 22 -13.47 0.19 -3.33
CA LEU A 22 -13.90 1.23 -2.38
C LEU A 22 -14.84 2.22 -3.06
N SER A 23 -15.77 2.77 -2.28
CA SER A 23 -16.68 3.84 -2.72
C SER A 23 -16.02 5.22 -2.79
N GLU A 24 -14.91 5.41 -2.07
CA GLU A 24 -14.06 6.59 -2.11
C GLU A 24 -12.59 6.20 -2.29
N VAL A 25 -11.75 7.17 -2.64
CA VAL A 25 -10.30 6.99 -2.85
C VAL A 25 -9.51 8.06 -2.12
N PRO A 26 -8.24 7.78 -1.75
CA PRO A 26 -7.33 8.79 -1.21
C PRO A 26 -7.29 10.04 -2.08
N GLN A 27 -7.37 11.21 -1.45
CA GLN A 27 -7.35 12.51 -2.13
C GLN A 27 -5.94 13.10 -2.22
N ARG A 28 -4.95 12.48 -1.57
CA ARG A 28 -3.55 12.93 -1.65
C ARG A 28 -3.04 12.86 -3.09
N VAL A 29 -2.43 13.96 -3.53
CA VAL A 29 -1.58 14.00 -4.73
C VAL A 29 -0.13 13.85 -4.27
N TRP A 30 0.56 12.87 -4.84
CA TRP A 30 2.00 12.68 -4.65
C TRP A 30 2.76 13.37 -5.78
N GLU A 31 3.73 14.20 -5.43
CA GLU A 31 4.59 14.91 -6.36
C GLU A 31 5.30 13.93 -7.32
N PRO A 32 5.74 14.38 -8.51
CA PRO A 32 6.44 13.50 -9.46
C PRO A 32 7.63 12.76 -8.83
N GLY A 33 8.41 13.41 -7.98
CA GLY A 33 9.52 12.80 -7.26
C GLY A 33 9.08 11.77 -6.20
N GLU A 34 7.93 11.98 -5.55
CA GLU A 34 7.33 10.99 -4.65
C GLU A 34 6.84 9.78 -5.46
N TRP A 35 6.18 9.99 -6.60
CA TRP A 35 5.74 8.89 -7.47
C TRP A 35 6.92 8.03 -7.96
N GLU A 36 8.03 8.65 -8.37
CA GLU A 36 9.25 7.91 -8.73
C GLU A 36 9.77 7.03 -7.60
N ARG A 37 9.61 7.46 -6.34
CA ARG A 37 10.01 6.70 -5.15
C ARG A 37 9.00 5.59 -4.85
N ILE A 38 7.71 5.86 -4.99
CA ILE A 38 6.64 4.86 -4.88
C ILE A 38 6.89 3.72 -5.88
N GLN A 39 7.26 4.04 -7.11
CA GLN A 39 7.59 3.07 -8.15
C GLN A 39 8.83 2.20 -7.85
N ARG A 40 9.67 2.56 -6.88
CA ARG A 40 10.77 1.70 -6.43
C ARG A 40 10.28 0.54 -5.57
N GLY A 41 9.11 0.68 -4.95
CA GLY A 41 8.53 -0.34 -4.07
C GLY A 41 9.35 -0.58 -2.80
N PHE A 42 8.91 -1.55 -2.02
CA PHE A 42 9.49 -1.99 -0.77
C PHE A 42 9.37 -3.51 -0.63
N ARG A 43 10.51 -4.18 -0.43
CA ARG A 43 10.57 -5.60 -0.12
C ARG A 43 10.93 -5.77 1.35
N ALA A 44 9.95 -6.12 2.17
CA ALA A 44 10.17 -6.58 3.54
C ALA A 44 11.28 -7.63 3.62
N ARG A 45 12.18 -7.47 4.59
CA ARG A 45 13.31 -8.38 4.83
C ARG A 45 13.19 -9.15 6.14
N ALA A 46 12.35 -8.68 7.06
CA ALA A 46 12.11 -9.31 8.36
C ALA A 46 10.60 -9.39 8.67
N MET A 47 10.21 -10.15 9.70
CA MET A 47 8.79 -10.37 10.05
C MET A 47 8.08 -9.09 10.51
N GLU A 48 8.84 -8.13 11.04
CA GLU A 48 8.38 -6.81 11.49
C GLU A 48 7.98 -5.91 10.31
N ASP A 49 8.55 -6.20 9.14
CA ASP A 49 8.21 -5.60 7.86
C ASP A 49 6.99 -6.33 7.29
N ARG A 50 5.81 -5.95 7.75
CA ARG A 50 4.54 -6.64 7.47
C ARG A 50 4.08 -6.62 6.01
N TRP A 51 4.73 -5.84 5.15
CA TRP A 51 4.26 -5.52 3.81
C TRP A 51 5.33 -5.71 2.74
N HIS A 52 4.96 -6.37 1.66
CA HIS A 52 5.59 -6.23 0.35
C HIS A 52 4.79 -5.23 -0.46
N ILE A 53 5.45 -4.22 -1.01
CA ILE A 53 4.81 -3.18 -1.81
C ILE A 53 5.60 -3.04 -3.11
N PHE A 54 4.93 -3.04 -4.24
CA PHE A 54 5.60 -2.86 -5.53
C PHE A 54 4.65 -2.28 -6.57
N ALA A 55 5.20 -1.59 -7.55
CA ALA A 55 4.42 -0.98 -8.63
C ALA A 55 4.69 -1.68 -9.96
N GLU A 56 3.63 -1.91 -10.74
CA GLU A 56 3.71 -2.36 -12.13
C GLU A 56 2.83 -1.44 -12.98
N GLY A 57 3.44 -0.64 -13.86
CA GLY A 57 2.75 0.42 -14.58
C GLY A 57 2.23 1.51 -13.64
N ASP A 58 0.91 1.72 -13.68
CA ASP A 58 0.15 2.66 -12.87
C ASP A 58 -0.45 2.03 -11.60
N ARG A 59 -0.19 0.73 -11.36
CA ARG A 59 -0.77 -0.01 -10.23
C ARG A 59 0.25 -0.28 -9.15
N LEU A 60 -0.16 -0.03 -7.91
CA LEU A 60 0.58 -0.36 -6.69
C LEU A 60 -0.08 -1.55 -6.00
N PHE A 61 0.71 -2.58 -5.71
CA PHE A 61 0.26 -3.82 -5.08
C PHE A 61 0.80 -3.90 -3.66
N LEU A 62 -0.06 -4.19 -2.69
CA LEU A 62 0.31 -4.36 -1.29
C LEU A 62 -0.05 -5.78 -0.83
N HIS A 63 0.98 -6.55 -0.48
CA HIS A 63 0.85 -7.93 -0.01
C HIS A 63 1.38 -8.06 1.42
N ARG A 64 0.81 -8.96 2.22
CA ARG A 64 1.40 -9.32 3.51
C ARG A 64 2.71 -10.07 3.30
N SER A 65 3.76 -9.69 4.01
CA SER A 65 5.10 -10.28 3.80
C SER A 65 5.21 -11.75 4.20
N TRP A 66 4.50 -12.16 5.25
CA TRP A 66 4.64 -13.52 5.81
C TRP A 66 3.77 -14.58 5.12
N ARG A 67 2.69 -14.18 4.45
CA ARG A 67 1.78 -15.10 3.72
C ARG A 67 1.79 -14.87 2.21
N GLY A 68 2.17 -13.67 1.76
CA GLY A 68 2.14 -13.28 0.35
C GLY A 68 0.74 -12.97 -0.18
N ASP A 69 -0.29 -12.91 0.67
CA ASP A 69 -1.66 -12.54 0.28
C ASP A 69 -1.74 -11.05 -0.08
N GLY A 70 -2.29 -10.77 -1.26
CA GLY A 70 -2.64 -9.43 -1.69
C GLY A 70 -3.77 -8.88 -0.84
N ARG A 71 -3.62 -7.65 -0.36
CA ARG A 71 -4.63 -6.98 0.46
C ARG A 71 -5.21 -5.76 -0.21
N TYR A 72 -4.36 -5.00 -0.88
CA TYR A 72 -4.76 -3.77 -1.53
C TYR A 72 -4.10 -3.64 -2.90
N GLU A 73 -4.85 -3.10 -3.84
CA GLU A 73 -4.35 -2.64 -5.12
C GLU A 73 -4.84 -1.22 -5.35
N ALA A 74 -3.92 -0.29 -5.61
CA ALA A 74 -4.23 1.10 -5.89
C ALA A 74 -3.81 1.43 -7.32
N THR A 75 -4.71 2.03 -8.09
CA THR A 75 -4.43 2.53 -9.45
C THR A 75 -4.19 4.02 -9.36
N PHE A 76 -3.08 4.49 -9.95
CA PHE A 76 -2.71 5.90 -10.00
C PHE A 76 -3.08 6.49 -11.36
N VAL A 77 -3.43 7.76 -11.37
CA VAL A 77 -3.54 8.58 -12.58
C VAL A 77 -2.72 9.84 -12.42
N GLU A 78 -2.26 10.41 -13.53
CA GLU A 78 -1.70 11.75 -13.54
C GLU A 78 -2.76 12.76 -13.07
N ALA A 79 -2.32 13.69 -12.23
CA ALA A 79 -3.11 14.80 -11.72
C ALA A 79 -2.28 16.08 -11.81
N GLN A 80 -2.93 17.22 -11.63
CA GLN A 80 -2.20 18.49 -11.56
C GLN A 80 -1.24 18.45 -10.37
N GLY A 81 0.06 18.55 -10.67
CA GLY A 81 1.11 18.55 -9.65
C GLY A 81 1.63 17.17 -9.26
N GLY A 82 1.22 16.08 -9.92
CA GLY A 82 1.77 14.75 -9.62
C GLY A 82 0.87 13.59 -10.03
N HIS A 83 0.74 12.62 -9.13
CA HIS A 83 -0.11 11.44 -9.31
C HIS A 83 -1.04 11.27 -8.12
N GLN A 84 -2.26 10.80 -8.37
CA GLN A 84 -3.24 10.51 -7.33
C GLN A 84 -3.85 9.12 -7.54
N ILE A 85 -4.43 8.55 -6.49
CA ILE A 85 -5.13 7.27 -6.60
C ILE A 85 -6.53 7.51 -7.18
N SER A 86 -6.87 6.79 -8.25
CA SER A 86 -8.18 6.84 -8.92
C SER A 86 -9.07 5.65 -8.59
N ARG A 87 -8.48 4.54 -8.15
CA ARG A 87 -9.20 3.32 -7.81
C ARG A 87 -8.45 2.53 -6.75
N VAL A 88 -9.19 1.99 -5.79
CA VAL A 88 -8.69 1.04 -4.81
C VAL A 88 -9.50 -0.25 -4.86
N LEU A 89 -8.81 -1.38 -4.90
CA LEU A 89 -9.37 -2.71 -4.67
C LEU A 89 -8.84 -3.28 -3.36
N VAL A 90 -9.71 -3.91 -2.60
CA VAL A 90 -9.38 -4.59 -1.33
C VAL A 90 -9.78 -6.06 -1.39
N GLU A 91 -9.07 -6.90 -0.64
CA GLU A 91 -9.47 -8.29 -0.42
C GLU A 91 -10.68 -8.36 0.53
N ASP A 92 -11.78 -8.94 0.06
CA ASP A 92 -13.07 -9.03 0.75
C ASP A 92 -13.41 -10.47 1.24
N ALA A 93 -12.58 -11.47 0.89
CA ALA A 93 -12.83 -12.89 1.20
C ALA A 93 -12.88 -13.26 2.69
N GLU A 94 -12.46 -12.36 3.59
CA GLU A 94 -12.58 -12.56 5.04
C GLU A 94 -13.14 -11.30 5.73
N PRO A 95 -14.35 -11.36 6.34
CA PRO A 95 -14.88 -10.28 7.18
C PRO A 95 -14.11 -10.10 8.52
N ARG A 96 -12.95 -10.77 8.66
CA ARG A 96 -12.11 -10.80 9.88
C ARG A 96 -10.95 -9.81 9.84
N PHE A 97 -10.96 -8.87 8.90
CA PHE A 97 -10.45 -7.55 9.23
C PHE A 97 -11.66 -6.71 9.61
N PRO A 98 -11.66 -5.99 10.75
CA PRO A 98 -12.40 -4.74 10.79
C PRO A 98 -11.70 -3.84 9.78
N GLY A 99 -11.97 -4.07 8.50
CA GLY A 99 -11.83 -3.06 7.48
C GLY A 99 -12.72 -1.97 8.02
N GLY A 100 -12.06 -0.95 8.55
CA GLY A 100 -12.74 0.29 8.82
C GLY A 100 -13.51 0.71 7.58
N SER A 101 -14.41 1.68 7.76
CA SER A 101 -15.01 2.41 6.66
C SER A 101 -14.04 2.62 5.49
N ASP A 102 -14.55 2.69 4.26
CA ASP A 102 -13.70 2.91 3.08
C ASP A 102 -12.72 4.09 3.30
N HIS A 103 -13.15 5.12 4.05
CA HIS A 103 -12.33 6.21 4.58
C HIS A 103 -11.09 5.77 5.36
N GLU A 104 -11.23 4.85 6.32
CA GLU A 104 -10.11 4.32 7.12
C GLU A 104 -9.13 3.55 6.25
N VAL A 105 -9.60 2.85 5.22
CA VAL A 105 -8.72 2.20 4.23
C VAL A 105 -7.95 3.24 3.42
N CYS A 106 -8.61 4.33 2.99
CA CYS A 106 -7.95 5.43 2.30
C CYS A 106 -6.83 6.03 3.14
N LEU A 107 -7.10 6.34 4.42
CA LEU A 107 -6.10 6.83 5.36
C LEU A 107 -4.94 5.85 5.56
N LEU A 108 -5.26 4.54 5.70
CA LEU A 108 -4.25 3.51 5.84
C LEU A 108 -3.32 3.45 4.63
N LEU A 109 -3.85 3.55 3.41
CA LEU A 109 -3.03 3.56 2.19
C LEU A 109 -2.09 4.75 2.14
N GLU A 110 -2.59 5.96 2.43
CA GLU A 110 -1.73 7.15 2.50
C GLU A 110 -0.61 6.98 3.52
N ILE A 111 -0.94 6.46 4.71
CA ILE A 111 0.05 6.18 5.75
C ILE A 111 1.06 5.17 5.25
N LEU A 112 0.66 4.02 4.69
CA LEU A 112 1.59 2.99 4.22
C LEU A 112 2.52 3.52 3.14
N ILE A 113 1.99 4.28 2.17
CA ILE A 113 2.78 4.88 1.10
C ILE A 113 3.82 5.85 1.67
N ASN A 114 3.39 6.82 2.46
CA ASN A 114 4.28 7.87 2.98
C ASN A 114 5.33 7.28 3.94
N SER A 115 4.89 6.35 4.77
CA SER A 115 5.68 5.81 5.88
C SER A 115 6.69 4.75 5.45
N ILE A 116 6.36 3.93 4.43
CA ILE A 116 7.20 2.82 3.96
C ILE A 116 7.96 3.20 2.70
N LEU A 117 7.30 3.84 1.73
CA LEU A 117 7.90 4.13 0.41
C LEU A 117 8.63 5.48 0.40
N LEU A 118 8.06 6.48 1.09
CA LEU A 118 8.62 7.84 1.10
C LEU A 118 9.47 8.11 2.34
N GLY A 119 9.51 7.20 3.32
CA GLY A 119 10.32 7.37 4.53
C GLY A 119 9.97 8.63 5.33
N GLU A 120 8.79 9.21 5.07
CA GLU A 120 8.25 10.35 5.79
C GLU A 120 7.53 9.79 7.02
N GLN A 121 8.26 9.62 8.13
CA GLN A 121 7.64 9.35 9.42
C GLN A 121 8.20 10.27 10.48
N THR A 122 7.31 11.05 11.08
CA THR A 122 7.49 11.52 12.45
C THR A 122 7.27 10.36 13.43
N GLU A 123 7.91 10.39 14.61
CA GLU A 123 7.79 9.31 15.60
C GLU A 123 6.34 9.03 16.03
N GLU A 124 5.45 10.02 15.97
CA GLU A 124 4.04 9.88 16.33
C GLU A 124 3.27 9.00 15.33
N GLN A 125 3.57 9.12 14.03
CA GLN A 125 2.98 8.28 12.98
C GLN A 125 3.47 6.84 13.10
N ARG A 126 4.74 6.67 13.50
CA ARG A 126 5.34 5.36 13.81
C ARG A 126 4.66 4.69 15.01
N ARG A 127 4.28 5.47 16.01
CA ARG A 127 3.57 5.02 17.22
C ARG A 127 2.12 4.63 16.93
N ARG A 128 1.35 5.47 16.23
CA ARG A 128 -0.03 5.15 15.82
C ARG A 128 -0.10 3.94 14.87
N LEU A 129 0.85 3.83 13.94
CA LEU A 129 0.95 2.65 13.09
C LEU A 129 1.27 1.41 13.92
N SER A 130 2.13 1.51 14.95
CA SER A 130 2.41 0.47 15.95
C SER A 130 1.16 0.01 16.70
N ASP A 131 0.31 0.95 17.11
CA ASP A 131 -0.91 0.66 17.86
C ASP A 131 -2.00 0.00 16.99
N LEU A 132 -2.14 0.43 15.73
CA LEU A 132 -2.90 -0.28 14.69
C LEU A 132 -2.33 -1.68 14.38
N ARG A 133 -1.07 -1.99 14.75
CA ARG A 133 -0.50 -3.35 14.63
C ARG A 133 -0.90 -4.28 15.76
N SER A 134 -1.36 -3.76 16.90
CA SER A 134 -1.61 -4.51 18.13
C SER A 134 -3.09 -4.85 18.36
N ALA A 135 -4.01 -4.24 17.60
CA ALA A 135 -5.45 -4.42 17.73
C ALA A 135 -6.04 -5.53 16.84
N GLY A 136 -5.21 -6.47 16.35
CA GLY A 136 -5.65 -7.61 15.51
C GLY A 136 -5.19 -8.94 16.07
#